data_AF-A0AAW2XPS3-F1
#
_entry.id   AF-A0AAW2XPS3-F1
#
_cell.length_a   1.000
_cell.length_b   1.000
_cell.length_c   1.000
_cell.angle_alpha   90.00
_cell.angle_beta   90.00
_cell.angle_gamma   90.00
#
_symmetry.space_group_name_H-M   'P 1'
#
loop_
_entity.id
_entity.type
_entity.pdbx_description
1 polymer ?
#
loop_
_entity_poly.entity_id
_entity_poly.type
_entity_poly.pdbx_seq_one_letter_code
_entity_poly.pdbx_strand_id
1 'polypeptide(L)'
;MGPRRGAVTRSSSSAANMVGQEPESLKQAASPSGQAAIPEEETSRWAKTVMSLEVKVFALEAEITGLSFELEDCQQVIREWAGAFGGGGIADMRRDMEQMSIQFGLLHHAVSNTPVVAHDVGARLRIPELKAYSGARDVKEVENFLFDMEQYFLAANVEDEARKVSNATMYLTGDAKLWWRTKYSEIQANQVRLDTWALLREAIRVKFFRRTLSTMRGH
;
A
#
# COMPACT_ATOMS: atom_id res chain seq x y z
N MET A 1 -26.71 1.51 52.48
CA MET A 1 -26.82 2.79 53.21
C MET A 1 -28.20 3.38 53.00
N GLY A 2 -28.92 3.64 54.07
CA GLY A 2 -29.94 4.67 54.17
C GLY A 2 -29.96 5.15 55.64
N PRO A 3 -30.75 6.15 56.05
CA PRO A 3 -31.65 7.00 55.25
C PRO A 3 -31.73 8.49 55.72
N ARG A 4 -32.63 9.26 55.09
CA ARG A 4 -33.53 10.31 55.66
C ARG A 4 -32.97 11.59 56.31
N ARG A 5 -33.57 12.73 55.89
CA ARG A 5 -34.42 13.68 56.67
C ARG A 5 -34.98 14.70 55.66
N GLY A 6 -36.29 14.95 55.55
CA GLY A 6 -37.24 15.52 56.54
C GLY A 6 -37.36 17.03 56.24
N ALA A 7 -38.47 17.75 56.26
CA ALA A 7 -39.87 17.60 56.68
C ALA A 7 -40.64 18.79 56.00
N VAL A 8 -41.86 18.63 55.47
CA VAL A 8 -43.19 18.84 56.10
C VAL A 8 -43.34 20.13 56.92
N THR A 9 -44.29 20.99 56.50
CA THR A 9 -45.40 21.63 57.26
C THR A 9 -46.27 22.40 56.25
N ARG A 10 -47.46 21.96 55.79
CA ARG A 10 -48.83 21.92 56.36
C ARG A 10 -49.33 23.17 57.09
N SER A 11 -50.40 23.77 56.54
CA SER A 11 -51.70 24.13 57.18
C SER A 11 -52.21 25.48 56.62
N SER A 12 -53.50 25.84 56.51
CA SER A 12 -54.83 25.23 56.37
C SER A 12 -55.84 26.41 56.46
N SER A 13 -57.09 26.22 56.00
CA SER A 13 -58.28 27.11 56.20
C SER A 13 -58.42 28.29 55.22
N SER A 14 -59.59 28.73 54.74
CA SER A 14 -60.97 28.64 55.23
C SER A 14 -61.97 28.91 54.09
N ALA A 15 -63.14 28.29 54.15
CA ALA A 15 -64.30 28.59 53.31
C ALA A 15 -65.07 29.83 53.80
N ALA A 16 -65.81 30.52 52.91
CA ALA A 16 -67.22 30.92 53.11
C ALA A 16 -67.76 31.93 52.05
N ASN A 17 -68.99 31.65 51.62
CA ASN A 17 -70.09 32.54 51.21
C ASN A 17 -70.00 33.33 49.89
N MET A 18 -70.89 33.14 48.90
CA MET A 18 -72.37 33.22 48.82
C MET A 18 -72.88 34.62 48.44
N VAL A 19 -74.00 34.63 47.69
CA VAL A 19 -74.87 35.74 47.24
C VAL A 19 -74.39 36.37 45.91
N GLY A 20 -75.17 36.46 44.83
CA GLY A 20 -76.60 36.24 44.56
C GLY A 20 -76.99 37.08 43.32
N GLN A 21 -77.99 36.59 42.56
CA GLN A 21 -78.77 37.25 41.49
C GLN A 21 -78.26 37.27 40.03
N GLU A 22 -78.73 36.27 39.27
CA GLU A 22 -79.69 36.33 38.13
C GLU A 22 -79.42 37.21 36.87
N PRO A 23 -80.11 36.94 35.73
CA PRO A 23 -79.51 36.82 34.41
C PRO A 23 -79.96 37.95 33.47
N GLU A 24 -79.32 38.07 32.30
CA GLU A 24 -79.97 38.27 31.00
C GLU A 24 -78.97 38.77 29.95
N SER A 25 -78.77 37.90 28.96
CA SER A 25 -78.58 38.17 27.54
C SER A 25 -77.94 39.48 27.07
N LEU A 26 -76.84 39.37 26.31
CA LEU A 26 -76.73 39.97 24.98
C LEU A 26 -75.60 39.33 24.15
N LYS A 27 -76.03 38.79 23.00
CA LYS A 27 -75.30 38.40 21.79
C LYS A 27 -73.87 38.94 21.66
N GLN A 28 -72.91 38.07 21.34
CA GLN A 28 -72.07 38.23 20.15
C GLN A 28 -71.16 37.01 19.91
N ALA A 29 -70.82 36.86 18.63
CA ALA A 29 -70.30 35.69 17.97
C ALA A 29 -68.81 35.38 18.26
N ALA A 30 -68.39 34.24 17.72
CA ALA A 30 -67.02 33.83 17.37
C ALA A 30 -66.28 32.95 18.40
N SER A 31 -66.37 31.63 18.18
CA SER A 31 -65.12 30.89 17.96
C SER A 31 -64.73 31.10 16.50
N PRO A 32 -63.44 31.25 16.19
CA PRO A 32 -62.67 30.03 15.96
C PRO A 32 -61.28 30.04 16.60
N SER A 33 -60.90 28.85 17.08
CA SER A 33 -59.60 28.22 16.83
C SER A 33 -58.40 29.17 16.65
N GLY A 34 -57.62 29.33 17.72
CA GLY A 34 -56.28 29.90 17.64
C GLY A 34 -55.33 28.92 16.94
N GLN A 35 -55.34 28.91 15.60
CA GLN A 35 -54.17 28.49 14.84
C GLN A 35 -53.12 29.59 14.99
N ALA A 36 -52.04 29.30 15.70
CA ALA A 36 -50.86 30.14 15.71
C ALA A 36 -50.33 30.21 14.27
N ALA A 37 -50.65 31.32 13.59
CA ALA A 37 -50.13 31.59 12.26
C ALA A 37 -48.60 31.68 12.36
N ILE A 38 -47.91 30.72 11.74
CA ILE A 38 -46.46 30.74 11.61
C ILE A 38 -46.09 32.06 10.89
N PRO A 39 -45.15 32.87 11.41
CA PRO A 39 -44.80 34.13 10.79
C PRO A 39 -44.40 33.90 9.34
N GLU A 40 -44.99 34.68 8.42
CA GLU A 40 -44.74 34.60 6.97
C GLU A 40 -43.25 34.66 6.61
N GLU A 41 -42.44 35.31 7.45
CA GLU A 41 -41.00 35.37 7.32
C GLU A 41 -40.30 34.02 7.59
N GLU A 42 -40.79 33.24 8.56
CA GLU A 42 -40.28 31.89 8.83
C GLU A 42 -40.71 30.93 7.72
N THR A 43 -41.96 30.99 7.26
CA THR A 43 -42.42 30.17 6.13
C THR A 43 -41.63 30.48 4.86
N SER A 44 -41.29 31.75 4.61
CA SER A 44 -40.40 32.17 3.50
C SER A 44 -38.96 31.66 3.68
N ARG A 45 -38.44 31.63 4.90
CA ARG A 45 -37.11 31.09 5.22
C ARG A 45 -37.03 29.59 4.96
N TRP A 46 -38.02 28.83 5.46
CA TRP A 46 -38.11 27.39 5.21
C TRP A 46 -38.27 27.09 3.72
N ALA A 47 -39.11 27.85 3.01
CA ALA A 47 -39.25 27.71 1.55
C ALA A 47 -37.91 27.89 0.82
N LYS A 48 -37.10 28.89 1.17
CA LYS A 48 -35.75 29.08 0.59
C LYS A 48 -34.82 27.90 0.88
N THR A 49 -34.85 27.37 2.10
CA THR A 49 -34.00 26.22 2.46
C THR A 49 -34.42 24.95 1.74
N VAL A 50 -35.74 24.72 1.58
CA VAL A 50 -36.28 23.58 0.85
C VAL A 50 -35.90 23.66 -0.63
N MET A 51 -36.13 24.81 -1.27
CA MET A 51 -35.70 25.02 -2.67
C MET A 51 -34.19 24.83 -2.85
N SER A 52 -33.38 25.30 -1.88
CA SER A 52 -31.93 25.10 -1.92
C SER A 52 -31.52 23.63 -1.74
N LEU A 53 -32.24 22.87 -0.90
CA LEU A 53 -31.99 21.44 -0.73
C LEU A 53 -32.42 20.65 -1.96
N GLU A 54 -33.55 20.98 -2.57
CA GLU A 54 -34.02 20.36 -3.82
C GLU A 54 -32.97 20.49 -4.93
N VAL A 55 -32.39 21.68 -5.11
CA VAL A 55 -31.30 21.89 -6.08
C VAL A 55 -30.07 21.03 -5.77
N LYS A 56 -29.70 20.90 -4.49
CA LYS A 56 -28.54 20.08 -4.08
C LYS A 56 -28.81 18.59 -4.24
N VAL A 57 -30.02 18.13 -3.92
CA VAL A 57 -30.45 16.74 -4.13
C VAL A 57 -30.39 16.41 -5.61
N PHE A 58 -30.95 17.28 -6.46
CA PHE A 58 -30.88 17.12 -7.91
C PHE A 58 -29.43 17.06 -8.43
N ALA A 59 -28.55 17.92 -7.91
CA ALA A 59 -27.12 17.89 -8.28
C ALA A 59 -26.42 16.60 -7.85
N LEU A 60 -26.68 16.11 -6.63
CA LEU A 60 -26.14 14.85 -6.13
C LEU A 60 -26.69 13.63 -6.89
N GLU A 61 -27.97 13.65 -7.27
CA GLU A 61 -28.58 12.61 -8.11
C GLU A 61 -27.92 12.55 -9.49
N ALA A 62 -27.62 13.71 -10.08
CA ALA A 62 -26.87 13.79 -11.33
C ALA A 62 -25.43 13.24 -11.17
N GLU A 63 -24.75 13.57 -10.07
CA GLU A 63 -23.40 13.08 -9.78
C GLU A 63 -23.35 11.56 -9.56
N ILE A 64 -24.30 11.00 -8.79
CA ILE A 64 -24.44 9.55 -8.59
C ILE A 64 -24.67 8.84 -9.93
N THR A 65 -25.49 9.43 -10.79
CA THR A 65 -25.76 8.89 -12.13
C THR A 65 -24.48 8.89 -12.98
N GLY A 66 -23.69 9.98 -12.91
CA GLY A 66 -22.40 10.07 -13.59
C GLY A 66 -21.39 9.02 -13.11
N LEU A 67 -21.21 8.90 -11.79
CA LEU A 67 -20.32 7.90 -11.20
C LEU A 67 -20.76 6.46 -11.49
N SER A 68 -22.07 6.21 -11.58
CA SER A 68 -22.58 4.89 -11.95
C SER A 68 -22.20 4.52 -13.39
N PHE A 69 -22.27 5.48 -14.31
CA PHE A 69 -21.83 5.29 -15.70
C PHE A 69 -20.31 5.04 -15.78
N GLU A 70 -19.50 5.83 -15.08
CA GLU A 70 -18.04 5.63 -15.03
C GLU A 70 -17.66 4.25 -14.44
N LEU A 71 -18.40 3.78 -13.44
CA LEU A 71 -18.22 2.45 -12.87
C LEU A 71 -18.56 1.36 -13.89
N GLU A 72 -19.64 1.52 -14.65
CA GLU A 72 -20.03 0.58 -15.72
C GLU A 72 -18.96 0.49 -16.81
N ASP A 73 -18.37 1.62 -17.21
CA ASP A 73 -17.25 1.69 -18.15
C ASP A 73 -16.01 0.98 -17.60
N CYS A 74 -15.64 1.23 -16.35
CA CYS A 74 -14.52 0.55 -15.70
C CYS A 74 -14.73 -0.97 -15.65
N GLN A 75 -15.94 -1.40 -15.30
CA GLN A 75 -16.29 -2.82 -15.26
C GLN A 75 -16.25 -3.45 -16.66
N GLN A 76 -16.62 -2.72 -17.70
CA GLN A 76 -16.55 -3.19 -19.08
C GLN A 76 -15.10 -3.45 -19.50
N VAL A 77 -14.19 -2.52 -19.22
CA VAL A 77 -12.75 -2.69 -19.48
C VAL A 77 -12.19 -3.90 -18.74
N ILE A 78 -12.55 -4.10 -17.46
CA ILE A 78 -12.10 -5.25 -16.68
C ILE A 78 -12.61 -6.56 -17.30
N ARG A 79 -13.85 -6.62 -17.77
CA ARG A 79 -14.41 -7.80 -18.44
C ARG A 79 -13.68 -8.12 -19.76
N GLU A 80 -13.33 -7.11 -20.54
CA GLU A 80 -12.57 -7.29 -21.79
C GLU A 80 -11.17 -7.84 -21.54
N TRP A 81 -10.45 -7.26 -20.57
CA TRP A 81 -9.14 -7.76 -20.16
C TRP A 81 -9.23 -9.17 -19.55
N ALA A 82 -10.26 -9.45 -18.76
CA ALA A 82 -10.51 -10.79 -18.24
C ALA A 82 -10.84 -11.80 -19.37
N GLY A 83 -11.51 -11.37 -20.45
CA GLY A 83 -11.72 -12.21 -21.64
C GLY A 83 -10.41 -12.49 -22.39
N ALA A 84 -9.60 -11.46 -22.61
CA ALA A 84 -8.32 -11.56 -23.32
C ALA A 84 -7.27 -12.39 -22.55
N PHE A 85 -7.23 -12.28 -21.22
CA PHE A 85 -6.15 -12.85 -20.40
C PHE A 85 -6.61 -13.89 -19.36
N GLY A 86 -7.87 -13.86 -18.93
CA GLY A 86 -8.38 -14.71 -17.85
C GLY A 86 -9.04 -16.02 -18.30
N GLY A 87 -9.61 -16.09 -19.50
CA GLY A 87 -10.37 -17.26 -19.98
C GLY A 87 -9.54 -18.45 -20.46
N GLY A 88 -8.23 -18.26 -20.67
CA GLY A 88 -7.38 -19.29 -21.26
C GLY A 88 -6.22 -18.73 -22.08
N GLY A 89 -6.26 -17.46 -22.50
CA GLY A 89 -5.22 -16.86 -23.36
C GLY A 89 -3.80 -17.05 -22.85
N ILE A 90 -3.54 -16.87 -21.55
CA ILE A 90 -2.22 -17.13 -20.96
C ILE A 90 -1.88 -18.63 -20.97
N ALA A 91 -2.86 -19.51 -20.74
CA ALA A 91 -2.66 -20.95 -20.74
C ALA A 91 -2.45 -21.50 -22.16
N ASP A 92 -3.12 -20.94 -23.15
CA ASP A 92 -2.99 -21.28 -24.56
C ASP A 92 -1.66 -20.76 -25.12
N MET A 93 -1.27 -19.51 -24.85
CA MET A 93 0.07 -19.01 -25.19
C MET A 93 1.18 -19.86 -24.57
N ARG A 94 1.00 -20.32 -23.33
CA ARG A 94 1.96 -21.23 -22.69
C ARG A 94 2.02 -22.58 -23.42
N ARG A 95 0.89 -23.15 -23.82
CA ARG A 95 0.83 -24.39 -24.60
C ARG A 95 1.50 -24.23 -25.96
N ASP A 96 1.27 -23.11 -26.63
CA ASP A 96 1.90 -22.79 -27.93
C ASP A 96 3.42 -22.64 -27.78
N MET A 97 3.88 -22.00 -26.70
CA MET A 97 5.32 -21.86 -26.41
C MET A 97 5.98 -23.22 -26.12
N GLU A 98 5.31 -24.10 -25.36
CA GLU A 98 5.75 -25.47 -25.14
C GLU A 98 5.83 -26.25 -26.46
N GLN A 99 4.81 -26.14 -27.32
CA GLN A 99 4.79 -26.78 -28.62
C GLN A 99 5.91 -26.27 -29.54
N MET A 100 6.13 -24.96 -29.58
CA MET A 100 7.17 -24.34 -30.39
C MET A 100 8.57 -24.70 -29.90
N SER A 101 8.76 -24.82 -28.58
CA SER A 101 10.02 -25.30 -28.00
C SER A 101 10.34 -26.74 -28.41
N ILE A 102 9.32 -27.61 -28.49
CA ILE A 102 9.49 -28.99 -28.97
C ILE A 102 9.89 -28.98 -30.46
N GLN A 103 9.20 -28.21 -31.30
CA GLN A 103 9.52 -28.11 -32.73
C GLN A 103 10.93 -27.56 -32.97
N PHE A 104 11.33 -26.52 -32.24
CA PHE A 104 12.67 -25.95 -32.30
C PHE A 104 13.74 -26.97 -31.90
N GLY A 105 13.51 -27.73 -30.83
CA GLY A 105 14.42 -28.80 -30.40
C GLY A 105 14.59 -29.90 -31.45
N LEU A 106 13.50 -30.32 -32.11
CA LEU A 106 13.54 -31.31 -33.19
C LEU A 106 14.29 -30.79 -34.43
N LEU A 107 14.04 -29.53 -34.82
CA LEU A 107 14.72 -28.91 -35.95
C LEU A 107 16.22 -28.75 -35.68
N HIS A 108 16.59 -28.25 -34.49
CA HIS A 108 17.97 -28.12 -34.07
C HIS A 108 18.67 -29.48 -34.07
N HIS A 109 18.04 -30.53 -33.55
CA HIS A 109 18.57 -31.89 -33.57
C HIS A 109 18.78 -32.41 -35.00
N ALA A 110 17.80 -32.23 -35.88
CA ALA A 110 17.90 -32.68 -37.27
C ALA A 110 19.04 -31.98 -38.04
N VAL A 111 19.31 -30.72 -37.72
CA VAL A 111 20.41 -29.95 -38.33
C VAL A 111 21.76 -30.27 -37.70
N SER A 112 21.82 -30.59 -36.39
CA SER A 112 23.08 -30.77 -35.64
C SER A 112 23.52 -32.22 -35.42
N ASN A 113 22.69 -33.23 -35.74
CA ASN A 113 23.00 -34.67 -35.61
C ASN A 113 23.50 -35.09 -34.20
N THR A 114 22.94 -34.49 -33.14
CA THR A 114 23.33 -34.68 -31.72
C THR A 114 22.19 -35.35 -30.95
N PRO A 115 22.41 -36.39 -30.11
CA PRO A 115 21.32 -37.17 -29.50
C PRO A 115 20.42 -36.35 -28.55
N VAL A 116 19.11 -36.66 -28.56
CA VAL A 116 18.06 -36.02 -27.76
C VAL A 116 18.36 -36.10 -26.26
N VAL A 117 18.88 -35.00 -25.72
CA VAL A 117 18.76 -34.68 -24.29
C VAL A 117 17.57 -33.72 -24.18
N ALA A 118 16.62 -34.03 -23.30
CA ALA A 118 15.48 -33.16 -23.02
C ALA A 118 15.97 -31.73 -22.79
N HIS A 119 15.69 -30.85 -23.76
CA HIS A 119 16.05 -29.45 -23.64
C HIS A 119 15.09 -28.85 -22.60
N ASP A 120 15.64 -28.52 -21.44
CA ASP A 120 14.96 -27.78 -20.39
C ASP A 120 14.40 -26.49 -20.99
N VAL A 121 13.07 -26.42 -21.12
CA VAL A 121 12.32 -25.26 -21.65
C VAL A 121 12.44 -24.06 -20.69
N GLY A 122 13.03 -24.26 -19.51
CA GLY A 122 13.65 -23.19 -18.75
C GLY A 122 15.12 -23.07 -19.10
N ALA A 123 15.46 -22.36 -20.18
CA ALA A 123 16.75 -21.64 -20.19
C ALA A 123 16.66 -20.52 -19.14
N ARG A 124 16.49 -20.87 -17.86
CA ARG A 124 16.92 -20.04 -16.74
C ARG A 124 18.33 -19.67 -17.13
N LEU A 125 18.55 -18.39 -17.42
CA LEU A 125 19.88 -17.82 -17.58
C LEU A 125 20.77 -18.55 -16.58
N ARG A 126 21.67 -19.40 -17.07
CA ARG A 126 22.65 -20.03 -16.20
C ARG A 126 23.52 -18.88 -15.76
N ILE A 127 23.11 -18.24 -14.67
CA ILE A 127 23.86 -17.14 -14.10
C ILE A 127 25.22 -17.75 -13.80
N PRO A 128 26.31 -17.20 -14.38
CA PRO A 128 27.64 -17.73 -14.16
C PRO A 128 27.89 -17.93 -12.66
N GLU A 129 28.46 -19.08 -12.30
CA GLU A 129 28.77 -19.39 -10.91
C GLU A 129 29.69 -18.30 -10.34
N LEU A 130 29.22 -17.60 -9.30
CA LEU A 130 30.02 -16.54 -8.69
C LEU A 130 31.14 -17.12 -7.85
N LYS A 131 32.35 -16.61 -8.09
CA LYS A 131 33.49 -16.92 -7.26
C LYS A 131 33.34 -16.22 -5.90
N ALA A 132 33.38 -17.02 -4.83
CA ALA A 132 33.38 -16.49 -3.48
C ALA A 132 34.67 -15.70 -3.19
N TYR A 133 34.56 -14.61 -2.43
CA TYR A 133 35.68 -13.76 -2.04
C TYR A 133 36.11 -14.03 -0.60
N SER A 134 37.37 -14.42 -0.40
CA SER A 134 37.89 -14.86 0.90
C SER A 134 38.47 -13.74 1.77
N GLY A 135 38.56 -12.51 1.25
CA GLY A 135 39.16 -11.38 1.97
C GLY A 135 40.61 -11.07 1.60
N ALA A 136 41.09 -11.52 0.44
CA ALA A 136 42.42 -11.19 -0.07
C ALA A 136 42.62 -9.68 -0.18
N ARG A 137 43.68 -9.13 0.42
CA ARG A 137 43.96 -7.69 0.39
C ARG A 137 44.66 -7.24 -0.89
N ASP A 138 44.03 -7.56 -2.01
CA ASP A 138 44.50 -7.30 -3.35
C ASP A 138 43.44 -6.50 -4.12
N VAL A 139 43.86 -5.39 -4.73
CA VAL A 139 42.95 -4.47 -5.42
C VAL A 139 42.24 -5.16 -6.58
N LYS A 140 42.93 -6.04 -7.30
CA LYS A 140 42.37 -6.75 -8.45
C LYS A 140 41.32 -7.76 -8.00
N GLU A 141 41.58 -8.53 -6.94
CA GLU A 141 40.58 -9.48 -6.43
C GLU A 141 39.34 -8.77 -5.85
N VAL A 142 39.53 -7.64 -5.17
CA VAL A 142 38.40 -6.84 -4.68
C VAL A 142 37.57 -6.29 -5.84
N GLU A 143 38.19 -5.65 -6.83
CA GLU A 143 37.43 -5.11 -7.98
C GLU A 143 36.76 -6.21 -8.80
N ASN A 144 37.41 -7.36 -8.99
CA ASN A 144 36.79 -8.50 -9.68
C ASN A 144 35.53 -8.97 -8.95
N PHE A 145 35.59 -9.15 -7.63
CA PHE A 145 34.42 -9.55 -6.84
C PHE A 145 33.27 -8.53 -6.95
N LEU A 146 33.59 -7.24 -6.85
CA LEU A 146 32.58 -6.18 -6.94
C LEU A 146 31.94 -6.12 -8.33
N PHE A 147 32.76 -6.28 -9.38
CA PHE A 147 32.29 -6.32 -10.76
C PHE A 147 31.40 -7.54 -11.03
N ASP A 148 31.81 -8.73 -10.57
CA ASP A 148 31.04 -9.97 -10.72
C ASP A 148 29.67 -9.88 -10.03
N MET A 149 29.59 -9.23 -8.86
CA MET A 149 28.32 -8.96 -8.18
C MET A 149 27.41 -8.01 -8.96
N GLU A 150 27.97 -6.96 -9.58
CA GLU A 150 27.20 -6.04 -10.41
C GLU A 150 26.62 -6.76 -11.64
N GLN A 151 27.41 -7.62 -12.29
CA GLN A 151 26.92 -8.44 -13.40
C GLN A 151 25.86 -9.45 -12.93
N TYR A 152 26.02 -10.03 -11.74
CA TYR A 152 25.01 -10.90 -11.15
C TYR A 152 23.69 -10.18 -10.91
N PHE A 153 23.71 -8.97 -10.34
CA PHE A 153 22.49 -8.22 -10.10
C PHE A 153 21.76 -7.87 -11.40
N LEU A 154 22.50 -7.53 -12.46
CA LEU A 154 21.94 -7.29 -13.78
C LEU A 154 21.33 -8.58 -14.38
N ALA A 155 22.07 -9.68 -14.35
CA ALA A 155 21.61 -10.96 -14.91
C ALA A 155 20.41 -11.56 -14.15
N ALA A 156 20.35 -11.33 -12.83
CA ALA A 156 19.29 -11.83 -11.95
C ALA A 156 18.15 -10.81 -11.73
N ASN A 157 18.18 -9.66 -12.41
CA ASN A 157 17.24 -8.54 -12.25
C ASN A 157 16.98 -8.15 -10.78
N VAL A 158 18.05 -8.05 -9.99
CA VAL A 158 17.98 -7.67 -8.56
C VAL A 158 18.08 -6.15 -8.45
N GLU A 159 16.95 -5.49 -8.27
CA GLU A 159 16.88 -4.03 -8.15
C GLU A 159 16.90 -3.54 -6.69
N ASP A 160 16.31 -4.31 -5.77
CA ASP A 160 16.23 -3.95 -4.35
C ASP A 160 17.60 -3.92 -3.66
N GLU A 161 17.92 -2.78 -3.04
CA GLU A 161 19.23 -2.52 -2.43
C GLU A 161 19.55 -3.46 -1.25
N ALA A 162 18.55 -3.76 -0.40
CA ALA A 162 18.73 -4.68 0.71
C ALA A 162 19.01 -6.10 0.23
N ARG A 163 18.34 -6.54 -0.84
CA ARG A 163 18.62 -7.82 -1.51
C ARG A 163 19.99 -7.84 -2.16
N LYS A 164 20.46 -6.76 -2.78
CA LYS A 164 21.84 -6.68 -3.31
C LYS A 164 22.88 -6.88 -2.21
N VAL A 165 22.73 -6.18 -1.07
CA VAL A 165 23.60 -6.34 0.10
C VAL A 165 23.57 -7.77 0.64
N SER A 166 22.37 -8.33 0.81
CA SER A 166 22.19 -9.71 1.26
C SER A 166 22.89 -10.70 0.34
N ASN A 167 22.64 -10.62 -0.97
CA ASN A 167 23.24 -11.49 -1.98
C ASN A 167 24.76 -11.40 -1.98
N ALA A 168 25.33 -10.19 -2.05
CA ALA A 168 26.79 -10.03 -2.05
C ALA A 168 27.46 -10.62 -0.79
N THR A 169 26.84 -10.40 0.38
CA THR A 169 27.41 -10.87 1.64
C THR A 169 27.32 -12.39 1.83
N MET A 170 26.44 -13.07 1.09
CA MET A 170 26.41 -14.54 1.02
C MET A 170 27.67 -15.11 0.37
N TYR A 171 28.26 -14.42 -0.60
CA TYR A 171 29.47 -14.85 -1.32
C TYR A 171 30.79 -14.40 -0.66
N LEU A 172 30.73 -13.75 0.49
CA LEU A 172 31.91 -13.52 1.31
C LEU A 172 32.26 -14.82 2.05
N THR A 173 33.55 -15.15 2.09
CA THR A 173 34.12 -16.31 2.80
C THR A 173 35.36 -15.87 3.57
N GLY A 174 35.97 -16.77 4.35
CA GLY A 174 37.23 -16.49 5.06
C GLY A 174 37.19 -15.21 5.92
N ASP A 175 38.23 -14.39 5.77
CA ASP A 175 38.41 -13.13 6.50
C ASP A 175 37.33 -12.10 6.15
N ALA A 176 36.83 -12.13 4.90
CA ALA A 176 35.73 -11.24 4.50
C ALA A 176 34.43 -11.58 5.23
N LYS A 177 34.12 -12.87 5.42
CA LYS A 177 32.94 -13.28 6.22
C LYS A 177 33.08 -12.87 7.68
N LEU A 178 34.27 -13.01 8.26
CA LEU A 178 34.53 -12.59 9.64
C LEU A 178 34.34 -11.08 9.82
N TRP A 179 34.88 -10.28 8.91
CA TRP A 179 34.65 -8.83 8.90
C TRP A 179 33.16 -8.48 8.76
N TRP A 180 32.44 -9.15 7.87
CA TRP A 180 31.01 -8.92 7.71
C TRP A 180 30.22 -9.25 8.97
N ARG A 181 30.56 -10.31 9.70
CA ARG A 181 29.92 -10.62 11.00
C ARG A 181 30.06 -9.48 11.99
N THR A 182 31.26 -8.88 12.08
CA THR A 182 31.48 -7.69 12.92
C THR A 182 30.62 -6.51 12.46
N LYS A 183 30.58 -6.22 11.15
CA LYS A 183 29.74 -5.15 10.60
C LYS A 183 28.25 -5.39 10.80
N TYR A 184 27.80 -6.63 10.68
CA TYR A 184 26.41 -6.99 10.93
C TYR A 184 26.02 -6.72 12.39
N SER A 185 26.88 -7.04 13.36
CA SER A 185 26.66 -6.68 14.76
C SER A 185 26.60 -5.17 14.99
N GLU A 186 27.47 -4.38 14.34
CA GLU A 186 27.43 -2.92 14.40
C GLU A 186 26.13 -2.34 13.79
N ILE A 187 25.61 -2.94 12.72
CA ILE A 187 24.32 -2.57 12.11
C ILE A 187 23.16 -2.87 13.06
N GLN A 188 23.18 -4.05 13.71
CA GLN A 188 22.16 -4.41 14.70
C GLN A 188 22.19 -3.48 15.93
N ALA A 189 23.37 -3.00 16.31
CA ALA A 189 23.54 -1.98 17.34
C ALA A 189 23.24 -0.55 16.85
N ASN A 190 22.77 -0.40 15.60
CA ASN A 190 22.48 0.88 14.95
C ASN A 190 23.67 1.86 14.93
N GLN A 191 24.90 1.35 14.90
CA GLN A 191 26.14 2.13 14.91
C GLN A 191 26.63 2.46 13.49
N VAL A 192 26.33 1.59 12.53
CA VAL A 192 26.75 1.72 11.12
C VAL A 192 25.57 1.39 10.21
N ARG A 193 25.49 2.10 9.08
CA ARG A 193 24.50 1.85 8.02
C ARG A 193 25.20 1.30 6.78
N LEU A 194 24.88 0.06 6.39
CA LEU A 194 25.33 -0.61 5.16
C LEU A 194 24.14 -1.28 4.46
N ASP A 195 23.06 -0.54 4.26
CA ASP A 195 21.80 -1.00 3.68
C ASP A 195 21.69 -0.80 2.16
N THR A 196 22.73 -0.23 1.54
CA THR A 196 22.81 -0.07 0.08
C THR A 196 24.06 -0.72 -0.48
N TRP A 197 23.98 -1.13 -1.74
CA TRP A 197 25.11 -1.72 -2.48
C TRP A 197 26.29 -0.75 -2.53
N ALA A 198 26.03 0.54 -2.76
CA ALA A 198 27.07 1.56 -2.84
C ALA A 198 27.88 1.67 -1.52
N LEU A 199 27.19 1.66 -0.38
CA LEU A 199 27.84 1.72 0.94
C LEU A 199 28.64 0.46 1.23
N LEU A 200 28.10 -0.73 0.93
CA LEU A 200 28.81 -1.99 1.10
C LEU A 200 30.07 -2.04 0.22
N ARG A 201 29.95 -1.65 -1.05
CA ARG A 201 31.06 -1.63 -2.02
C ARG A 201 32.21 -0.76 -1.51
N GLU A 202 31.91 0.44 -1.03
CA GLU A 202 32.92 1.33 -0.47
C GLU A 202 33.56 0.76 0.80
N ALA A 203 32.76 0.20 1.70
CA ALA A 203 33.26 -0.42 2.93
C ALA A 203 34.19 -1.61 2.64
N ILE A 204 33.89 -2.43 1.62
CA ILE A 204 34.75 -3.53 1.17
C ILE A 204 36.08 -2.98 0.61
N ARG A 205 36.03 -1.96 -0.25
CA ARG A 205 37.25 -1.32 -0.79
C ARG A 205 38.12 -0.77 0.33
N VAL A 206 37.56 0.03 1.23
CA VAL A 206 38.31 0.60 2.36
C VAL A 206 38.94 -0.49 3.25
N LYS A 207 38.23 -1.59 3.46
CA LYS A 207 38.70 -2.67 4.34
C LYS A 207 39.80 -3.53 3.70
N PHE A 208 39.64 -3.86 2.43
CA PHE A 208 40.44 -4.89 1.76
C PHE A 208 41.37 -4.36 0.68
N PHE A 209 41.27 -3.10 0.28
CA PHE A 209 42.38 -2.50 -0.46
C PHE A 209 43.63 -2.54 0.40
N ARG A 210 44.74 -2.95 -0.23
CA ARG A 210 46.04 -2.88 0.41
C ARG A 210 46.24 -1.44 0.85
N ARG A 211 46.39 -1.20 2.16
CA ARG A 211 46.78 0.11 2.65
C ARG A 211 48.16 0.40 2.07
N THR A 212 48.21 1.20 1.00
CA THR A 212 49.45 1.76 0.46
C THR A 212 49.98 2.78 1.47
N LEU A 213 50.50 2.31 2.61
CA LEU A 213 51.47 3.09 3.38
C LEU A 213 52.82 2.97 2.69
N SER A 214 52.93 3.60 1.53
CA SER A 214 54.21 4.01 0.95
C SER A 214 54.17 5.52 0.78
N THR A 215 54.06 6.24 1.90
CA THR A 215 54.48 7.64 1.98
C THR A 215 55.66 7.69 2.94
N MET A 216 56.83 7.86 2.35
CA MET A 216 58.06 8.46 2.89
C MET A 216 58.32 8.27 4.39
N ARG A 217 59.09 7.23 4.73
CA ARG A 217 60.03 7.32 5.85
C ARG A 217 61.38 7.68 5.24
N GLY A 218 61.85 8.87 5.56
CA GLY A 218 63.07 9.45 5.01
C GLY A 218 64.30 8.57 5.19
N HIS A 219 65.18 8.68 4.21
CA HIS A 219 66.62 8.63 4.35
C HIS A 219 67.20 9.76 3.51
#